data_AF-A0A7K2PAX9-F1
#
_entry.id   AF-A0A7K2PAX9-F1
#
_cell.length_a   1.000
_cell.length_b   1.000
_cell.length_c   1.000
_cell.angle_alpha   90.00
_cell.angle_beta   90.00
_cell.angle_gamma   90.00
#
_symmetry.space_group_name_H-M   'P 1'
#
loop_
_entity.id
_entity.type
_entity.pdbx_description
1 polymer ?
#
loop_
_entity_poly.entity_id
_entity_poly.type
_entity_poly.pdbx_seq_one_letter_code
_entity_poly.pdbx_strand_id
1 'polypeptide(L)'
;MRFVWQFLAVLVAYAVGGIAVQAVKDNDWLTLVVGLTSVALVVFVYTWVVRRTERREALDVALDTAAAKAGWGTLIGVGMFSAVIVNLYTSGHYEVEGLGSVQGAVGLVGFMAAAAATE
;
A
#
# COMPACT_ATOMS: atom_id res chain seq x y z
N MET A 1 7.86 27.66 3.28
CA MET A 1 7.77 26.73 4.43
C MET A 1 8.10 25.33 3.93
N ARG A 2 9.10 24.63 4.48
CA ARG A 2 9.49 23.28 4.03
C ARG A 2 8.32 22.29 4.08
N PHE A 3 7.53 22.36 5.16
CA PHE A 3 6.35 21.54 5.36
C PHE A 3 5.32 21.66 4.23
N VAL A 4 5.01 22.87 3.77
CA VAL A 4 4.01 23.08 2.71
C VAL A 4 4.43 22.39 1.41
N TRP A 5 5.71 22.47 1.03
CA TRP A 5 6.22 21.77 -0.14
C TRP A 5 6.23 20.26 0.02
N GLN A 6 6.57 19.77 1.22
CA GLN A 6 6.53 18.35 1.55
C GLN A 6 5.12 17.79 1.45
N PHE A 7 4.18 18.45 2.11
CA PHE A 7 2.78 18.09 2.10
C PHE A 7 2.20 18.10 0.69
N LEU A 8 2.41 19.17 -0.08
CA LEU A 8 1.89 19.27 -1.45
C LEU A 8 2.42 18.17 -2.37
N ALA A 9 3.69 17.83 -2.27
CA ALA A 9 4.25 16.78 -3.11
C ALA A 9 3.66 15.39 -2.80
N VAL A 10 3.50 15.07 -1.52
CA VAL A 10 2.87 13.81 -1.10
C VAL A 10 1.38 13.80 -1.47
N LEU A 11 0.68 14.93 -1.30
CA LEU A 11 -0.73 15.08 -1.70
C LEU A 11 -0.92 14.86 -3.20
N VAL A 12 -0.04 15.41 -4.04
CA VAL A 12 -0.09 15.18 -5.50
C VAL A 12 0.20 13.72 -5.83
N ALA A 13 1.20 13.10 -5.20
CA ALA A 13 1.49 11.69 -5.41
C ALA A 13 0.29 10.79 -5.01
N TYR A 14 -0.36 11.10 -3.88
CA TYR A 14 -1.60 10.46 -3.43
C TYR A 14 -2.71 10.61 -4.48
N ALA A 15 -2.99 11.83 -4.92
CA ALA A 15 -4.06 12.08 -5.89
C ALA A 15 -3.80 11.36 -7.23
N VAL A 16 -2.57 11.40 -7.73
CA VAL A 16 -2.19 10.72 -8.98
C VAL A 16 -2.30 9.20 -8.83
N GLY A 17 -1.79 8.63 -7.74
CA GLY A 17 -1.88 7.19 -7.46
C GLY A 17 -3.33 6.74 -7.33
N GLY A 18 -4.13 7.45 -6.55
CA GLY A 18 -5.56 7.14 -6.34
C GLY A 18 -6.37 7.20 -7.64
N ILE A 19 -6.19 8.25 -8.45
CA ILE A 19 -6.86 8.36 -9.76
C ILE A 19 -6.42 7.23 -10.69
N ALA A 20 -5.13 6.93 -10.74
CA ALA A 20 -4.61 5.89 -11.62
C ALA A 20 -5.15 4.50 -11.26
N VAL A 21 -5.16 4.15 -9.97
CA VAL A 21 -5.71 2.87 -9.48
C VAL A 21 -7.21 2.78 -9.77
N GLN A 22 -7.96 3.86 -9.53
CA GLN A 22 -9.41 3.89 -9.80
C GLN A 22 -9.74 3.78 -11.29
N ALA A 23 -8.88 4.31 -12.16
CA ALA A 23 -9.07 4.22 -13.61
C ALA A 23 -8.91 2.78 -14.15
N VAL A 24 -8.20 1.91 -13.44
CA VAL A 24 -7.95 0.51 -13.87
C VAL A 24 -8.66 -0.54 -13.02
N LYS A 25 -9.57 -0.11 -12.13
CA LYS A 25 -10.24 -0.97 -11.14
C LYS A 25 -10.98 -2.18 -11.72
N ASP A 26 -11.38 -2.10 -13.00
CA ASP A 26 -12.11 -3.18 -13.67
C ASP A 26 -11.17 -4.27 -14.23
N ASN A 27 -9.85 -4.09 -14.08
CA ASN A 27 -8.84 -5.06 -14.49
C ASN A 27 -7.86 -5.33 -13.34
N ASP A 28 -7.95 -6.52 -12.76
CA ASP A 28 -7.17 -6.93 -11.59
C ASP A 28 -5.65 -6.86 -11.81
N TRP A 29 -5.17 -7.27 -13.00
CA TRP A 29 -3.74 -7.26 -13.31
C TRP A 29 -3.21 -5.85 -13.47
N LEU A 30 -3.98 -4.97 -14.12
CA LEU A 30 -3.62 -3.55 -14.21
C LEU A 30 -3.67 -2.88 -12.83
N THR A 31 -4.66 -3.22 -12.00
CA THR A 31 -4.75 -2.72 -10.62
C THR A 31 -3.53 -3.12 -9.81
N LEU A 32 -3.03 -4.35 -9.95
CA LEU A 32 -1.77 -4.79 -9.35
C LEU A 32 -0.59 -3.92 -9.80
N VAL A 33 -0.38 -3.80 -11.11
CA VAL A 33 0.78 -3.09 -11.67
C VAL A 33 0.73 -1.61 -11.30
N VAL A 34 -0.42 -0.96 -11.46
CA VAL A 34 -0.60 0.46 -11.14
C VAL A 34 -0.50 0.70 -9.64
N GLY A 35 -1.01 -0.21 -8.81
CA GLY A 35 -0.89 -0.12 -7.36
C GLY A 35 0.58 -0.16 -6.91
N LEU A 36 1.34 -1.16 -7.36
CA LEU A 36 2.78 -1.25 -7.06
C LEU A 36 3.57 -0.05 -7.60
N THR A 37 3.22 0.43 -8.80
CA THR A 37 3.84 1.64 -9.38
C THR A 37 3.53 2.87 -8.53
N SER A 38 2.33 2.96 -7.96
CA SER A 38 1.93 4.05 -7.06
C SER A 38 2.73 4.03 -5.76
N VAL A 39 2.96 2.84 -5.17
CA VAL A 39 3.87 2.69 -4.01
C VAL A 39 5.26 3.23 -4.33
N ALA A 40 5.83 2.79 -5.46
CA ALA A 40 7.16 3.24 -5.89
C ALA A 40 7.20 4.77 -6.12
N LEU A 41 6.15 5.34 -6.72
CA LEU A 41 6.01 6.77 -6.93
C LEU A 41 5.99 7.55 -5.61
N VAL A 42 5.17 7.13 -4.64
CA VAL A 42 5.05 7.80 -3.34
C VAL A 42 6.39 7.77 -2.60
N VAL A 43 7.03 6.60 -2.54
CA VAL A 43 8.34 6.42 -1.91
C VAL A 43 9.41 7.30 -2.58
N PHE A 44 9.41 7.35 -3.91
CA PHE A 44 10.32 8.19 -4.67
C PHE A 44 10.08 9.68 -4.41
N VAL A 45 8.83 10.14 -4.47
CA VAL A 45 8.45 11.55 -4.26
C VAL A 45 8.80 11.99 -2.83
N TYR A 46 8.51 11.16 -1.83
CA TYR A 46 8.89 11.43 -0.44
C TYR A 46 10.41 11.58 -0.29
N THR A 47 11.17 10.60 -0.80
CA THR A 47 12.64 10.63 -0.75
C THR A 47 13.21 11.86 -1.45
N TRP A 48 12.69 12.18 -2.64
CA TRP A 48 13.13 13.31 -3.44
C TRP A 48 12.87 14.64 -2.73
N VAL A 49 11.65 14.83 -2.23
CA VAL A 49 11.28 16.04 -1.51
C VAL A 49 12.13 16.22 -0.25
N VAL A 50 12.28 15.17 0.57
CA VAL A 50 13.05 15.23 1.83
C VAL A 50 14.51 15.60 1.53
N ARG A 51 15.13 14.94 0.55
CA ARG A 51 16.49 15.29 0.10
C ARG A 51 16.58 16.74 -0.36
N ARG A 52 15.56 17.24 -1.08
CA ARG A 52 15.54 18.61 -1.61
C ARG A 52 15.34 19.68 -0.54
N THR A 53 14.43 19.44 0.41
CA THR A 53 14.05 20.40 1.45
C THR A 53 14.99 20.37 2.65
N GLU A 54 15.51 19.20 3.00
CA GLU A 54 16.29 18.99 4.22
C GLU A 54 17.79 18.87 3.95
N ARG A 55 18.20 18.62 2.70
CA ARG A 55 19.60 18.33 2.30
C ARG A 55 20.24 17.23 3.15
N ARG A 56 19.44 16.26 3.59
CA ARG A 56 19.81 15.10 4.38
C ARG A 56 19.35 13.83 3.68
N GLU A 57 20.03 12.72 3.95
CA GLU A 57 19.57 11.39 3.54
C GLU A 57 18.27 10.98 4.24
N ALA A 58 17.30 10.53 3.46
CA ALA A 58 16.03 9.99 3.94
C ALA A 58 16.24 8.57 4.49
N LEU A 59 16.76 8.46 5.71
CA LEU A 59 17.03 7.19 6.39
C LEU A 59 15.76 6.37 6.66
N ASP A 60 14.60 7.03 6.69
CA ASP A 60 13.29 6.38 6.88
C ASP A 60 12.97 5.39 5.74
N VAL A 61 13.60 5.56 4.58
CA VAL A 61 13.41 4.76 3.37
C VAL A 61 14.66 3.92 3.06
N ALA A 62 15.55 3.73 4.02
CA ALA A 62 16.73 2.90 3.82
C ALA A 62 16.32 1.49 3.39
N LEU A 63 16.92 1.00 2.31
CA LEU A 63 16.66 -0.34 1.77
C LEU A 63 17.21 -1.43 2.70
N ASP A 64 18.18 -1.09 3.54
CA ASP A 64 18.72 -1.98 4.55
C ASP A 64 17.60 -2.42 5.49
N THR A 65 17.37 -3.72 5.55
CA THR A 65 16.29 -4.39 6.31
C THR A 65 14.86 -4.16 5.80
N ALA A 66 14.64 -3.44 4.70
CA ALA A 66 13.30 -3.14 4.20
C ALA A 66 12.47 -4.40 3.93
N ALA A 67 13.07 -5.41 3.27
CA ALA A 67 12.41 -6.69 3.01
C ALA A 67 12.04 -7.44 4.30
N ALA A 68 12.93 -7.46 5.30
CA ALA A 68 12.68 -8.11 6.58
C ALA A 68 11.55 -7.41 7.36
N LYS A 69 11.55 -6.07 7.38
CA LYS A 69 10.51 -5.27 8.03
C LYS A 69 9.15 -5.43 7.34
N ALA A 70 9.13 -5.41 6.01
CA ALA A 70 7.92 -5.66 5.23
C ALA A 70 7.38 -7.07 5.46
N GLY A 71 8.26 -8.08 5.53
CA GLY A 71 7.90 -9.46 5.84
C GLY A 71 7.27 -9.60 7.23
N TRP A 72 7.88 -9.02 8.26
CA TRP A 72 7.32 -9.02 9.62
C TRP A 72 6.00 -8.26 9.71
N GLY A 73 5.90 -7.08 9.09
CA GLY A 73 4.65 -6.32 9.04
C GLY A 73 3.52 -7.12 8.37
N THR A 74 3.82 -7.78 7.26
CA THR A 74 2.89 -8.67 6.56
C THR A 74 2.48 -9.85 7.43
N LEU A 75 3.43 -10.50 8.11
CA LEU A 75 3.16 -11.63 9.00
C LEU A 75 2.22 -11.22 10.14
N ILE A 76 2.49 -10.09 10.79
CA ILE A 76 1.68 -9.55 11.87
C ILE A 76 0.28 -9.20 11.35
N GLY A 77 0.19 -8.50 10.22
CA GLY A 77 -1.08 -8.13 9.58
C GLY A 77 -1.93 -9.34 9.21
N VAL A 78 -1.33 -10.36 8.58
CA VAL A 78 -2.00 -11.63 8.27
C VAL A 78 -2.46 -12.33 9.54
N GLY A 79 -1.63 -12.35 10.59
CA GLY A 79 -1.99 -12.91 11.89
C GLY A 79 -3.21 -12.23 12.51
N MET A 80 -3.22 -10.89 12.54
CA MET A 80 -4.34 -10.10 13.05
C MET A 80 -5.62 -10.29 12.24
N PHE A 81 -5.52 -10.22 10.92
CA PHE A 81 -6.65 -10.46 10.02
C PHE A 81 -7.23 -11.86 10.21
N SER A 82 -6.37 -12.88 10.28
CA SER A 82 -6.77 -14.26 10.51
C SER A 82 -7.48 -14.44 11.85
N ALA A 83 -7.00 -13.79 12.92
CA ALA A 83 -7.65 -13.83 14.23
C ALA A 83 -9.09 -13.27 14.18
N VAL A 84 -9.31 -12.17 13.44
CA VAL A 84 -10.65 -11.60 13.23
C VAL A 84 -11.54 -12.57 12.45
N ILE A 85 -11.05 -13.13 11.35
CA ILE A 85 -11.84 -14.07 10.53
C ILE A 85 -12.20 -15.33 11.33
N VAL A 86 -11.26 -15.88 12.09
CA VAL A 86 -11.53 -17.03 12.98
C VAL A 86 -12.59 -16.68 14.01
N ASN A 87 -12.53 -15.49 14.63
CA ASN A 87 -13.53 -15.06 15.59
C ASN A 87 -14.93 -14.94 14.96
N LEU A 88 -15.04 -14.37 13.76
CA LEU A 88 -16.31 -14.26 13.05
C LEU A 88 -16.87 -15.63 12.65
N TYR A 89 -16.00 -16.53 12.18
CA TYR A 89 -16.36 -17.89 11.79
C TYR A 89 -16.89 -18.69 12.98
N THR A 90 -16.16 -18.70 14.09
CA THR A 90 -16.59 -19.45 15.30
C THR A 90 -17.81 -18.84 15.98
N SER A 91 -18.06 -17.54 15.78
CA SER A 91 -19.27 -16.86 16.27
C SER A 91 -20.49 -17.05 15.36
N GLY A 92 -20.35 -17.74 14.22
CA GLY A 92 -21.44 -17.95 13.26
C GLY A 92 -21.81 -16.71 12.44
N HIS A 93 -20.94 -15.70 12.39
CA HIS A 93 -21.11 -14.46 11.63
C HIS A 93 -20.36 -14.48 10.29
N TYR A 94 -19.66 -15.56 9.96
CA TYR A 94 -18.93 -15.72 8.72
C TYR A 94 -19.03 -17.17 8.23
N GLU A 95 -19.45 -17.35 6.97
CA GLU A 95 -19.57 -18.65 6.31
C GLU A 95 -18.68 -18.68 5.06
N VAL A 96 -18.00 -19.80 4.84
CA VAL A 96 -17.06 -19.95 3.72
C VAL A 96 -17.74 -20.73 2.60
N GLU A 97 -18.16 -20.03 1.55
CA GLU A 97 -18.87 -20.62 0.40
C GLU A 97 -17.93 -21.14 -0.71
N GLY A 98 -16.61 -21.03 -0.53
CA GLY A 98 -15.59 -21.48 -1.47
C GLY A 98 -14.36 -20.57 -1.50
N LEU A 99 -13.47 -20.79 -2.48
CA LEU A 99 -12.21 -20.04 -2.62
C LEU A 99 -12.37 -18.68 -3.34
N GLY A 100 -13.51 -18.42 -3.97
CA GLY A 100 -13.74 -17.19 -4.72
C GLY A 100 -12.84 -17.02 -5.95
N SER A 101 -12.56 -15.78 -6.34
CA SER A 101 -11.74 -15.42 -7.51
C SER A 101 -10.30 -15.16 -7.10
N VAL A 102 -9.38 -16.02 -7.55
CA VAL A 102 -7.91 -15.81 -7.40
C VAL A 102 -7.49 -14.50 -8.07
N GLN A 103 -8.10 -14.16 -9.21
CA GLN A 103 -7.77 -12.95 -9.96
C GLN A 103 -8.18 -11.69 -9.18
N GLY A 104 -9.37 -11.70 -8.57
CA GLY A 104 -9.84 -10.60 -7.72
C GLY A 104 -8.94 -10.41 -6.49
N ALA A 105 -8.45 -11.50 -5.89
CA ALA A 105 -7.50 -11.41 -4.78
C ALA A 105 -6.18 -10.70 -5.19
N VAL A 106 -5.69 -10.95 -6.41
CA VAL A 106 -4.50 -10.27 -6.95
C VAL A 106 -4.74 -8.78 -7.15
N GLY A 107 -5.89 -8.38 -7.69
CA GLY A 107 -6.26 -6.97 -7.81
C GLY A 107 -6.32 -6.26 -6.46
N LEU A 108 -6.84 -6.96 -5.44
CA LEU A 108 -6.96 -6.45 -4.07
C LEU A 108 -5.59 -6.20 -3.42
N VAL A 109 -4.59 -7.04 -3.68
CA VAL A 109 -3.20 -6.80 -3.24
C VAL A 109 -2.66 -5.49 -3.81
N GLY A 110 -2.87 -5.25 -5.11
CA GLY A 110 -2.47 -4.00 -5.76
C GLY A 110 -3.12 -2.77 -5.17
N PHE A 111 -4.44 -2.82 -5.04
CA PHE A 111 -5.24 -1.75 -4.49
C PHE A 111 -4.82 -1.42 -3.04
N MET A 112 -4.72 -2.43 -2.18
CA MET A 112 -4.35 -2.24 -0.77
C MET A 112 -2.90 -1.80 -0.60
N ALA A 113 -1.98 -2.25 -1.46
CA ALA A 113 -0.61 -1.76 -1.45
C ALA A 113 -0.55 -0.26 -1.73
N ALA A 114 -1.32 0.23 -2.72
CA ALA A 114 -1.42 1.65 -3.01
C ALA A 114 -2.02 2.43 -1.83
N ALA A 115 -3.12 1.94 -1.26
CA ALA A 115 -3.77 2.55 -0.11
C ALA A 115 -2.83 2.67 1.10
N ALA A 116 -2.15 1.57 1.47
CA ALA A 116 -1.23 1.52 2.59
C ALA A 116 0.04 2.38 2.41
N ALA A 117 0.44 2.69 1.18
CA ALA A 117 1.54 3.61 0.93
C ALA A 117 1.14 5.08 1.09
N THR A 118 -0.16 5.38 1.04
CA THR A 118 -0.69 6.75 1.06
C THR A 118 -1.40 7.14 2.34
N GLU A 119 -1.88 6.16 3.12
CA GLU A 119 -2.64 6.33 4.37
C GLU A 119 -1.90 5.68 5.54
#